data_AF-A0A2V9V595-F1
#
_entry.id   AF-A0A2V9V595-F1
#
_cell.length_a   1.000
_cell.length_b   1.000
_cell.length_c   1.000
_cell.angle_alpha   90.00
_cell.angle_beta   90.00
_cell.angle_gamma   90.00
#
_symmetry.space_group_name_H-M   'P 1'
#
loop_
_entity.id
_entity.type
_entity.pdbx_description
1 polymer ?
#
loop_
_entity_poly.entity_id
_entity_poly.type
_entity_poly.pdbx_seq_one_letter_code
_entity_poly.pdbx_strand_id
1 'polypeptide(L)' 'MPVFEDKQEELEHYETMMGVPRGRLAVTMDMVTDWPGKTVMDVQMVMKSLADAKELIQSVMEELKAKS' A
#
# COMPACT_ATOMS: atom_id res chain seq x y z
N MET A 1 -6.00 -14.59 15.39
CA MET A 1 -7.01 -13.54 15.06
C MET A 1 -7.81 -14.06 13.89
N PRO A 2 -9.14 -14.12 13.99
CA PRO A 2 -10.00 -14.85 13.03
C PRO A 2 -9.92 -14.33 11.57
N VAL A 3 -9.49 -13.09 11.36
CA VAL A 3 -9.31 -12.49 10.01
C VAL A 3 -8.21 -13.18 9.19
N PHE A 4 -7.24 -13.83 9.84
CA PHE A 4 -6.17 -14.51 9.11
C PHE A 4 -6.59 -15.87 8.53
N GLU A 5 -7.65 -16.50 9.04
CA GLU A 5 -8.06 -17.83 8.56
C GLU A 5 -8.76 -17.74 7.19
N ASP A 6 -9.58 -16.71 6.96
CA ASP A 6 -10.32 -16.54 5.68
C ASP A 6 -9.45 -16.01 4.52
N LYS A 7 -8.35 -15.32 4.84
CA LYS A 7 -7.48 -14.63 3.87
C LYS A 7 -6.07 -15.22 3.79
N GLN A 8 -5.83 -16.38 4.41
CA GLN A 8 -4.52 -17.02 4.47
C GLN A 8 -4.00 -17.40 3.09
N GLU A 9 -4.85 -17.97 2.25
CA GLU A 9 -4.49 -18.41 0.89
C GLU A 9 -4.11 -17.21 0.00
N GLU A 10 -4.83 -16.10 0.14
CA GLU A 10 -4.56 -14.85 -0.58
C GLU A 10 -3.25 -14.20 -0.12
N LEU A 11 -2.99 -14.21 1.20
CA LEU A 11 -1.72 -13.78 1.75
C LEU A 11 -0.56 -14.60 1.19
N GLU A 12 -0.66 -15.93 1.22
CA GLU A 12 0.39 -16.81 0.70
C GLU A 12 0.61 -16.59 -0.81
N HIS A 13 -0.46 -16.43 -1.60
CA HIS A 13 -0.37 -16.15 -3.02
C HIS A 13 0.35 -14.84 -3.33
N TYR A 14 -0.06 -13.74 -2.67
CA TYR A 14 0.50 -12.42 -2.91
C TYR A 14 1.89 -12.23 -2.30
N GLU A 15 2.17 -12.86 -1.14
CA GLU A 15 3.52 -12.88 -0.55
C GLU A 15 4.51 -13.64 -1.43
N THR A 16 4.07 -14.74 -2.07
CA THR A 16 4.89 -15.51 -3.02
C THR A 16 5.20 -14.70 -4.29
N MET A 17 4.21 -14.01 -4.86
CA MET A 17 4.42 -13.25 -6.10
C MET A 17 5.18 -11.93 -5.91
N MET A 18 4.94 -11.21 -4.82
CA MET A 18 5.39 -9.82 -4.67
C MET A 18 6.39 -9.61 -3.51
N GLY A 19 6.63 -10.66 -2.72
CA GLY A 19 7.40 -10.61 -1.47
C GLY A 19 6.54 -10.17 -0.28
N VAL A 20 6.90 -10.63 0.92
CA VAL A 20 6.15 -10.46 2.17
C VAL A 20 5.59 -9.05 2.39
N PRO A 21 6.38 -7.95 2.24
CA PRO A 21 5.86 -6.61 2.51
C PRO A 21 4.77 -6.17 1.51
N ARG A 22 4.92 -6.54 0.23
CA ARG A 22 3.98 -6.15 -0.83
C ARG A 22 2.74 -7.04 -0.83
N GLY A 23 2.90 -8.33 -0.51
CA GLY A 23 1.79 -9.27 -0.41
C GLY A 23 0.80 -8.87 0.67
N ARG A 24 1.29 -8.56 1.88
CA ARG A 24 0.46 -8.08 2.99
C ARG A 24 -0.25 -6.77 2.67
N LEU A 25 0.43 -5.85 1.99
CA LEU A 25 -0.16 -4.57 1.60
C LEU A 25 -1.28 -4.75 0.56
N ALA A 26 -1.10 -5.67 -0.39
CA ALA A 26 -2.13 -5.98 -1.40
C ALA A 26 -3.40 -6.57 -0.76
N VAL A 27 -3.25 -7.56 0.14
CA VAL A 27 -4.40 -8.14 0.84
C VAL A 27 -5.06 -7.11 1.76
N THR A 28 -4.28 -6.22 2.38
CA THR A 28 -4.84 -5.10 3.16
C THR A 28 -5.62 -4.13 2.28
N MET A 29 -5.13 -3.85 1.08
CA MET A 29 -5.82 -2.99 0.12
C MET A 29 -7.13 -3.63 -0.33
N ASP A 30 -7.13 -4.92 -0.64
CA ASP A 30 -8.32 -5.69 -0.98
C ASP A 30 -9.37 -5.65 0.14
N MET A 31 -8.95 -5.94 1.38
CA MET A 31 -9.81 -5.87 2.57
C MET A 31 -10.42 -4.48 2.80
N VAL A 32 -9.68 -3.43 2.50
CA VAL A 32 -10.18 -2.04 2.62
C VAL A 32 -11.11 -1.69 1.46
N THR A 33 -10.92 -2.26 0.26
CA THR A 33 -11.75 -1.99 -0.92
C THR A 33 -13.05 -2.78 -0.98
N ASP A 34 -13.13 -3.94 -0.31
CA ASP A 34 -14.35 -4.78 -0.27
C ASP A 34 -15.45 -4.21 0.66
N TRP A 35 -15.20 -3.04 1.25
CA TRP A 35 -16.19 -2.31 2.05
C TRP A 35 -17.12 -1.46 1.16
N PRO A 36 -18.46 -1.62 1.24
CA PRO A 36 -19.37 -0.90 0.37
C PRO A 36 -19.49 0.58 0.80
N GLY A 37 -18.80 1.46 0.07
CA GLY A 37 -19.16 2.87 -0.04
C GLY A 37 -18.24 3.88 0.67
N LYS A 38 -17.95 4.97 -0.07
CA LYS A 38 -17.38 6.29 0.29
C LYS A 38 -16.04 6.32 1.06
N THR A 39 -15.86 5.49 2.08
CA THR A 39 -14.66 5.38 2.94
C THR A 39 -13.43 4.84 2.21
N VAL A 40 -13.60 3.93 1.26
CA VAL A 40 -12.51 3.43 0.38
C VAL A 40 -11.88 4.59 -0.41
N MET A 41 -12.72 5.51 -0.88
CA MET A 41 -12.30 6.64 -1.72
C MET A 41 -11.44 7.62 -0.90
N ASP A 42 -11.80 7.86 0.37
CA ASP A 42 -11.02 8.70 1.28
C ASP A 42 -9.66 8.07 1.62
N VAL A 43 -9.60 6.77 1.89
CA VAL A 43 -8.33 6.07 2.13
C VAL A 43 -7.46 6.00 0.88
N GLN A 44 -8.05 5.76 -0.30
CA GLN A 44 -7.33 5.82 -1.58
C GLN A 44 -6.77 7.22 -1.84
N MET A 45 -7.50 8.27 -1.47
CA MET A 45 -7.04 9.64 -1.60
C MET A 45 -5.86 9.94 -0.67
N VAL A 46 -5.89 9.42 0.57
CA VAL A 46 -4.77 9.50 1.52
C VAL A 46 -3.56 8.69 1.05
N MET A 47 -3.77 7.51 0.46
CA MET A 47 -2.68 6.69 -0.08
C MET A 47 -2.03 7.35 -1.31
N LYS A 48 -2.84 7.95 -2.18
CA LYS A 48 -2.35 8.73 -3.32
C LYS A 48 -1.56 9.94 -2.86
N SER A 49 -2.07 10.70 -1.90
CA SER A 49 -1.36 11.89 -1.40
C SER A 49 -0.03 11.53 -0.72
N LEU A 50 0.04 10.38 -0.04
CA LEU A 50 1.29 9.88 0.53
C LEU A 50 2.30 9.44 -0.54
N ALA A 51 1.85 8.83 -1.64
CA ALA A 51 2.71 8.47 -2.76
C ALA A 51 3.26 9.73 -3.46
N ASP A 52 2.40 10.68 -3.78
CA ASP A 52 2.78 11.96 -4.41
C ASP A 52 3.77 12.74 -3.52
N ALA A 53 3.53 12.78 -2.20
CA ALA A 53 4.43 13.41 -1.24
C ALA A 53 5.80 12.73 -1.20
N LYS A 54 5.87 11.41 -1.33
CA LYS A 54 7.13 10.66 -1.36
C LYS A 54 7.96 10.99 -2.60
N GLU A 55 7.33 11.09 -3.77
CA GLU A 55 8.02 11.48 -5.01
C GLU A 55 8.60 12.89 -4.89
N LEU A 56 7.84 13.83 -4.31
CA LEU A 56 8.30 15.19 -4.08
C LEU A 56 9.53 15.22 -3.16
N ILE A 57 9.50 14.46 -2.06
CA ILE A 57 10.64 14.37 -1.13
C ILE A 57 11.85 13.75 -1.82
N GLN A 58 11.66 12.71 -2.65
CA GLN A 58 12.75 12.09 -3.41
C GLN A 58 13.40 13.08 -4.37
N SER A 59 12.60 13.88 -5.10
CA SER A 59 13.08 14.94 -5.98
C SER A 59 13.96 15.96 -5.22
N VAL A 60 13.52 16.43 -4.05
CA VAL A 60 14.31 17.35 -3.21
C VAL A 60 15.61 16.70 -2.74
N MET A 61 15.57 15.43 -2.34
CA MET A 61 16.75 14.69 -1.89
C MET A 61 17.78 14.47 -3.01
N GLU A 62 17.32 14.25 -4.24
CA GLU A 62 18.17 14.16 -5.42
C GLU A 62 18.84 15.50 -5.74
N GLU A 63 18.10 16.60 -5.66
CA GLU A 63 18.64 17.94 -5.88
C GLU A 63 19.71 18.30 -4.82
N LEU A 64 19.49 17.94 -3.55
CA LEU A 64 20.47 18.14 -2.48
C LEU A 64 21.74 17.32 -2.69
N LYS A 65 21.63 16.07 -3.17
CA LYS A 65 22.80 15.24 -3.53
C LYS A 65 23.55 15.78 -4.73
N ALA A 66 22.86 16.34 -5.72
CA ALA A 66 23.49 16.92 -6.91
C ALA A 66 24.27 18.21 -6.60
N LYS A 67 23.95 18.87 -5.47
CA LYS A 67 24.62 20.09 -4.99
C LYS A 67 25.74 19.83 -3.97
N SER A 68 25.97 18.59 -3.55
CA SER A 68 27.11 18.19 -2.67
C SER A 68 28.24 17.58 -3.48
#